data_AF-A0A951U758-F1
#
_entry.id   AF-A0A951U758-F1
#
_cell.length_a   1.000
_cell.length_b   1.000
_cell.length_c   1.000
_cell.angle_alpha   90.00
_cell.angle_beta   90.00
_cell.angle_gamma   90.00
#
_symmetry.space_group_name_H-M   'P 1'
#
loop_
_entity.id
_entity.type
_entity.pdbx_description
1 polymer ?
#
loop_
_entity_poly.entity_id
_entity_poly.type
_entity_poly.pdbx_seq_one_letter_code
_entity_poly.pdbx_strand_id
1 'polypeptide(L)'
;MTSLLTLDNLAMAQSTFRNVSSASLQPMPSRARSLVIIDTSLDDYQTLVEGVIPGHEVYLLEAHQCGITQITQILREQMGIASLHIFSHGRSGTLQLGSSALNLDNLLAHAAQLQVWRSALAEKAEILLYGCEVAQGKLGKAFVDTLSQLTGADIAASANLTGNAAKGGDWVLEFQTGSIESSLALTQAARDIYTEILPLPRVTVAAGTTPAEIGTTGTFTITLDSPAPVGGLTVNFTPSGTATNPADYSFSAGSNITSVSATSFVIAAGATTATLNVVPVNDGIVDPAETMILSLAAGNGYFLGSTVTAQFAAPSSPVPVGLNPDSVAIGDFKRRW
;
A
#
# COMPACT_ATOMS: atom_id res chain seq x y z
N MET A 1 -48.49 -72.93 62.18
CA MET A 1 -47.50 -73.25 61.13
C MET A 1 -47.33 -72.00 60.28
N THR A 2 -46.10 -71.46 60.19
CA THR A 2 -45.50 -70.70 59.05
C THR A 2 -46.28 -69.50 58.47
N SER A 3 -45.74 -68.30 58.22
CA SER A 3 -44.36 -67.85 58.00
C SER A 3 -44.30 -66.31 57.98
N LEU A 4 -43.12 -65.81 58.39
CA LEU A 4 -42.40 -64.53 58.24
C LEU A 4 -42.63 -63.76 56.91
N LEU A 5 -42.32 -62.46 56.70
CA LEU A 5 -41.87 -61.28 57.48
C LEU A 5 -41.94 -60.04 56.55
N THR A 6 -42.43 -58.92 57.11
CA THR A 6 -42.04 -57.48 57.02
C THR A 6 -41.24 -56.91 55.82
N LEU A 7 -41.59 -55.67 55.43
CA LEU A 7 -40.64 -54.56 55.25
C LEU A 7 -41.34 -53.18 55.28
N ASP A 8 -40.65 -52.25 55.96
CA ASP A 8 -41.01 -50.89 56.35
C ASP A 8 -41.20 -49.89 55.20
N ASN A 9 -42.05 -48.89 55.40
CA ASN A 9 -41.62 -47.50 55.71
C ASN A 9 -42.76 -46.49 55.57
N LEU A 10 -43.21 -45.96 56.70
CA LEU A 10 -43.97 -44.71 56.77
C LEU A 10 -43.36 -43.80 57.84
N ALA A 11 -43.19 -42.53 57.45
CA ALA A 11 -43.24 -41.32 58.26
C ALA A 11 -41.94 -40.49 58.45
N MET A 12 -41.96 -39.34 57.78
CA MET A 12 -41.75 -37.97 58.31
C MET A 12 -40.35 -37.56 58.80
N ALA A 13 -39.71 -36.68 58.03
CA ALA A 13 -38.88 -35.60 58.57
C ALA A 13 -38.91 -34.38 57.64
N GLN A 14 -39.29 -33.24 58.20
CA GLN A 14 -39.31 -31.92 57.58
C GLN A 14 -37.89 -31.39 57.34
N SER A 15 -37.78 -30.47 56.37
CA SER A 15 -36.71 -29.46 56.23
C SER A 15 -35.33 -29.93 55.79
N THR A 16 -35.02 -29.68 54.51
CA THR A 16 -33.87 -28.84 54.07
C THR A 16 -33.92 -28.74 52.55
N PHE A 17 -34.25 -27.57 52.01
CA PHE A 17 -33.94 -27.26 50.61
C PHE A 17 -32.42 -27.24 50.48
N ARG A 18 -31.84 -28.30 49.92
CA ARG A 18 -30.45 -28.27 49.46
C ARG A 18 -30.40 -27.35 48.25
N ASN A 19 -29.69 -26.23 48.38
CA ASN A 19 -29.18 -25.47 47.24
C ASN A 19 -28.53 -26.46 46.27
N VAL A 20 -29.16 -26.67 45.12
CA VAL A 20 -28.45 -27.19 43.97
C VAL A 20 -27.56 -26.03 43.55
N SER A 21 -26.28 -26.14 43.91
CA SER A 21 -25.25 -25.22 43.45
C SER A 21 -25.43 -25.09 41.94
N SER A 22 -25.68 -23.87 41.48
CA SER A 22 -25.57 -23.51 40.08
C SER A 22 -24.16 -23.88 39.66
N ALA A 23 -24.00 -25.05 39.04
CA ALA A 23 -22.85 -25.34 38.24
C ALA A 23 -22.79 -24.21 37.21
N SER A 24 -21.88 -23.26 37.45
CA SER A 24 -21.56 -22.25 36.48
C SER A 24 -21.20 -23.00 35.21
N LEU A 25 -21.98 -22.79 34.15
CA LEU A 25 -21.48 -23.00 32.82
C LEU A 25 -20.29 -22.05 32.70
N GLN A 26 -19.09 -22.54 33.03
CA GLN A 26 -17.88 -21.85 32.62
C GLN A 26 -18.03 -21.71 31.10
N PRO A 27 -17.93 -20.49 30.55
CA PRO A 27 -17.82 -20.36 29.11
C PRO A 27 -16.66 -21.25 28.71
N MET A 28 -16.91 -22.24 27.83
CA MET A 28 -15.81 -22.92 27.16
C MET A 28 -14.92 -21.82 26.58
N PRO A 29 -13.58 -21.88 26.71
CA PRO A 29 -12.74 -20.89 26.08
C PRO A 29 -13.12 -20.86 24.59
N SER A 30 -13.68 -19.74 24.15
CA SER A 30 -13.91 -19.49 22.74
C SER A 30 -12.57 -19.73 22.06
N ARG A 31 -12.52 -20.65 21.10
CA ARG A 31 -11.30 -20.91 20.33
C ARG A 31 -10.74 -19.56 19.89
N ALA A 32 -9.51 -19.25 20.31
CA ALA A 32 -8.87 -17.97 20.02
C ALA A 32 -8.96 -17.73 18.51
N ARG A 33 -9.71 -16.70 18.10
CA ARG A 33 -10.00 -16.44 16.69
C ARG A 33 -8.81 -15.74 16.07
N SER A 34 -8.40 -16.20 14.89
CA SER A 34 -7.30 -15.58 14.15
C SER A 34 -7.76 -15.21 12.75
N LEU A 35 -7.51 -13.95 12.38
CA LEU A 35 -7.83 -13.40 11.07
C LEU A 35 -6.54 -13.13 10.29
N VAL A 36 -6.57 -13.43 9.01
CA VAL A 36 -5.50 -13.15 8.06
C VAL A 36 -6.07 -12.24 6.98
N ILE A 37 -5.49 -11.05 6.86
CA ILE A 37 -5.82 -10.06 5.85
C ILE A 37 -4.68 -10.04 4.85
N ILE A 38 -4.99 -10.24 3.57
CA ILE A 38 -4.01 -10.22 2.48
C ILE A 38 -4.40 -9.14 1.48
N ASP A 39 -3.48 -8.21 1.24
CA ASP A 39 -3.63 -7.18 0.22
C ASP A 39 -3.39 -7.77 -1.18
N THR A 40 -4.37 -7.63 -2.08
CA THR A 40 -4.28 -8.18 -3.46
C THR A 40 -3.37 -7.36 -4.37
N SER A 41 -2.82 -6.22 -3.90
CA SER A 41 -1.75 -5.51 -4.61
C SER A 41 -0.41 -6.23 -4.53
N LEU A 42 -0.23 -7.16 -3.59
CA LEU A 42 0.96 -7.99 -3.49
C LEU A 42 1.11 -8.91 -4.71
N ASP A 43 2.33 -9.00 -5.23
CA ASP A 43 2.65 -9.99 -6.25
C ASP A 43 2.50 -11.40 -5.68
N ASP A 44 1.93 -12.31 -6.48
CA ASP A 44 1.65 -13.70 -6.13
C ASP A 44 0.88 -13.87 -4.79
N TYR A 45 -0.05 -12.96 -4.50
CA TYR A 45 -0.86 -13.03 -3.27
C TYR A 45 -1.65 -14.36 -3.17
N GLN A 46 -1.93 -15.03 -4.29
CA GLN A 46 -2.61 -16.33 -4.31
C GLN A 46 -1.82 -17.40 -3.54
N THR A 47 -0.50 -17.43 -3.68
CA THR A 47 0.36 -18.32 -2.90
C THR A 47 0.25 -18.02 -1.39
N LEU A 48 0.11 -16.76 -1.01
CA LEU A 48 -0.12 -16.38 0.39
C LEU A 48 -1.48 -16.91 0.88
N VAL A 49 -2.53 -16.77 0.07
CA VAL A 49 -3.90 -17.23 0.39
C VAL A 49 -3.94 -18.75 0.55
N GLU A 50 -3.44 -19.50 -0.43
CA GLU A 50 -3.38 -20.96 -0.40
C GLU A 50 -2.48 -21.48 0.73
N GLY A 51 -1.51 -20.66 1.11
CA GLY A 51 -0.53 -20.95 2.14
C GLY A 51 -0.98 -20.73 3.58
N VAL A 52 -2.14 -20.12 3.80
CA VAL A 52 -2.65 -19.86 5.15
C VAL A 52 -2.88 -21.16 5.91
N ILE A 53 -2.38 -21.23 7.15
CA ILE A 53 -2.55 -22.40 8.01
C ILE A 53 -4.05 -22.62 8.31
N PRO A 54 -4.58 -23.84 8.14
CA PRO A 54 -5.98 -24.15 8.41
C PRO A 54 -6.42 -23.72 9.82
N GLY A 55 -7.57 -23.05 9.90
CA GLY A 55 -8.14 -22.54 11.15
C GLY A 55 -8.08 -21.02 11.29
N HIS A 56 -7.37 -20.33 10.42
CA HIS A 56 -7.44 -18.87 10.27
C HIS A 56 -8.57 -18.48 9.31
N GLU A 57 -9.25 -17.38 9.59
CA GLU A 57 -10.23 -16.77 8.69
C GLU A 57 -9.52 -15.80 7.75
N VAL A 58 -9.67 -15.97 6.43
CA VAL A 58 -8.94 -15.19 5.42
C VAL A 58 -9.85 -14.13 4.78
N TYR A 59 -9.36 -12.90 4.71
CA TYR A 59 -9.98 -11.77 4.03
C TYR A 59 -9.01 -11.13 3.04
N LEU A 60 -9.52 -10.73 1.88
CA LEU A 60 -8.73 -10.04 0.85
C LEU A 60 -9.05 -8.55 0.87
N LEU A 61 -8.02 -7.71 0.76
CA LEU A 61 -8.20 -6.28 0.51
C LEU A 61 -8.08 -6.02 -0.99
N GLU A 62 -9.06 -5.34 -1.54
CA GLU A 62 -9.05 -4.88 -2.92
C GLU A 62 -8.01 -3.74 -3.08
N ALA A 63 -7.05 -3.94 -3.99
CA ALA A 63 -5.93 -3.02 -4.23
C ALA A 63 -6.35 -1.56 -4.52
N HIS A 64 -7.52 -1.35 -5.13
CA HIS A 64 -7.99 -0.02 -5.55
C HIS A 64 -8.85 0.71 -4.51
N GLN A 65 -9.23 0.03 -3.43
CA GLN A 65 -10.08 0.59 -2.39
C GLN A 65 -9.25 0.98 -1.17
N CYS A 66 -9.74 1.94 -0.38
CA CYS A 66 -9.07 2.33 0.86
C CYS A 66 -9.03 1.12 1.82
N GLY A 67 -7.86 0.52 2.00
CA GLY A 67 -7.68 -0.67 2.82
C GLY A 67 -7.98 -0.44 4.29
N ILE A 68 -7.73 0.77 4.83
CA ILE A 68 -8.11 1.10 6.21
C ILE A 68 -9.63 0.98 6.38
N THR A 69 -10.41 1.49 5.42
CA THR A 69 -11.88 1.38 5.43
C THR A 69 -12.34 -0.08 5.29
N GLN A 70 -11.72 -0.86 4.39
CA GLN A 70 -12.04 -2.28 4.20
C GLN A 70 -11.80 -3.09 5.49
N ILE A 71 -10.63 -2.93 6.11
CA ILE A 71 -10.31 -3.60 7.39
C ILE A 71 -11.31 -3.17 8.48
N THR A 72 -11.61 -1.87 8.59
CA THR A 72 -12.64 -1.39 9.53
C THR A 72 -13.98 -2.07 9.30
N GLN A 73 -14.43 -2.23 8.05
CA GLN A 73 -15.69 -2.88 7.72
C GLN A 73 -15.67 -4.37 8.09
N ILE A 74 -14.59 -5.08 7.76
CA ILE A 74 -14.38 -6.48 8.15
C ILE A 74 -14.49 -6.61 9.67
N LEU A 75 -13.75 -5.78 10.42
CA LEU A 75 -13.66 -5.89 11.88
C LEU A 75 -14.95 -5.46 12.61
N ARG A 76 -15.83 -4.65 12.02
CA ARG A 76 -17.13 -4.29 12.65
C ARG A 76 -18.02 -5.50 12.92
N GLU A 77 -17.88 -6.53 12.11
CA GLU A 77 -18.67 -7.76 12.21
C GLU A 77 -17.99 -8.83 13.07
N GLN A 78 -16.84 -8.49 13.68
CA GLN A 78 -16.01 -9.40 14.44
C GLN A 78 -15.92 -9.02 15.90
N MET A 79 -15.68 -10.02 16.74
CA MET A 79 -15.37 -9.86 18.16
C MET A 79 -14.43 -10.98 18.61
N GLY A 80 -13.60 -10.67 19.62
CA GLY A 80 -12.73 -11.64 20.27
C GLY A 80 -11.61 -12.16 19.36
N ILE A 81 -11.11 -11.33 18.45
CA ILE A 81 -9.96 -11.68 17.61
C ILE A 81 -8.70 -11.68 18.48
N ALA A 82 -8.09 -12.86 18.64
CA ALA A 82 -6.86 -13.03 19.40
C ALA A 82 -5.63 -12.63 18.58
N SER A 83 -5.63 -12.91 17.27
CA SER A 83 -4.56 -12.45 16.39
C SER A 83 -5.05 -11.97 15.03
N LEU A 84 -4.46 -10.87 14.56
CA LEU A 84 -4.72 -10.26 13.27
C LEU A 84 -3.42 -10.18 12.47
N HIS A 85 -3.32 -11.00 11.44
CA HIS A 85 -2.19 -11.02 10.52
C HIS A 85 -2.52 -10.15 9.31
N ILE A 86 -1.62 -9.24 8.92
CA ILE A 86 -1.82 -8.35 7.78
C ILE A 86 -0.62 -8.48 6.85
N PHE A 87 -0.85 -9.01 5.65
CA PHE A 87 0.12 -9.09 4.57
C PHE A 87 -0.11 -7.97 3.59
N SER A 88 0.87 -7.08 3.45
CA SER A 88 0.79 -5.95 2.54
C SER A 88 2.17 -5.42 2.18
N HIS A 89 2.23 -4.45 1.27
CA HIS A 89 3.48 -3.71 1.07
C HIS A 89 3.78 -2.82 2.27
N GLY A 90 5.06 -2.52 2.48
CA GLY A 90 5.52 -1.71 3.60
C GLY A 90 6.70 -0.81 3.26
N ARG A 91 6.94 0.14 4.15
CA ARG A 91 8.20 0.88 4.30
C ARG A 91 8.35 1.38 5.73
N SER A 92 9.52 1.90 6.09
CA SER A 92 9.77 2.57 7.38
C SER A 92 8.60 3.50 7.78
N GLY A 93 7.81 3.03 8.75
CA GLY A 93 6.68 3.73 9.37
C GLY A 93 5.46 3.92 8.48
N THR A 94 5.27 3.08 7.47
CA THR A 94 4.06 3.06 6.65
C THR A 94 3.68 1.65 6.29
N LEU A 95 2.40 1.34 6.43
CA LEU A 95 1.76 0.15 5.87
C LEU A 95 0.89 0.57 4.69
N GLN A 96 1.12 0.02 3.50
CA GLN A 96 0.24 0.24 2.35
C GLN A 96 -0.91 -0.76 2.41
N LEU A 97 -2.15 -0.27 2.41
CA LEU A 97 -3.37 -1.08 2.51
C LEU A 97 -4.34 -0.67 1.40
N GLY A 98 -4.48 -1.52 0.38
CA GLY A 98 -5.16 -1.21 -0.86
C GLY A 98 -4.61 0.08 -1.47
N SER A 99 -5.47 1.08 -1.65
CA SER A 99 -5.07 2.40 -2.19
C SER A 99 -4.64 3.42 -1.12
N SER A 100 -4.64 3.04 0.16
CA SER A 100 -4.35 3.93 1.30
C SER A 100 -3.06 3.57 2.01
N ALA A 101 -2.29 4.57 2.42
CA ALA A 101 -1.17 4.39 3.33
C ALA A 101 -1.62 4.64 4.78
N LEU A 102 -1.28 3.77 5.73
CA LEU A 102 -1.41 4.01 7.17
C LEU A 102 -0.03 4.33 7.73
N ASN A 103 0.15 5.53 8.31
CA ASN A 103 1.43 6.01 8.79
C ASN A 103 1.27 7.04 9.93
N LEU A 104 2.38 7.49 10.52
CA LEU A 104 2.36 8.45 11.64
C LEU A 104 1.63 9.75 11.34
N ASP A 105 1.68 10.24 10.09
CA ASP A 105 1.06 11.50 9.70
C ASP A 105 -0.48 11.43 9.73
N ASN A 106 -1.05 10.22 9.60
CA ASN A 106 -2.49 10.04 9.50
C ASN A 106 -3.11 9.11 10.56
N LEU A 107 -2.33 8.49 11.45
CA LEU A 107 -2.87 7.63 12.52
C LEU A 107 -3.94 8.34 13.36
N LEU A 108 -3.71 9.59 13.74
CA LEU A 108 -4.67 10.38 14.54
C LEU A 108 -5.94 10.69 13.76
N ALA A 109 -5.83 10.97 12.45
CA ALA A 109 -7.00 11.18 11.60
C ALA A 109 -7.86 9.90 11.48
N HIS A 110 -7.24 8.73 11.59
CA HIS A 110 -7.91 7.42 11.56
C HIS A 110 -8.25 6.87 12.96
N ALA A 111 -8.10 7.65 14.03
CA ALA A 111 -8.29 7.17 15.41
C ALA A 111 -9.68 6.53 15.64
N ALA A 112 -10.73 7.08 15.04
CA ALA A 112 -12.08 6.49 15.13
C ALA A 112 -12.17 5.11 14.47
N GLN A 113 -11.49 4.91 13.34
CA GLN A 113 -11.43 3.62 12.66
C GLN A 113 -10.58 2.61 13.44
N LEU A 114 -9.45 3.04 14.00
CA LEU A 114 -8.59 2.22 14.85
C LEU A 114 -9.27 1.84 16.17
N GLN A 115 -10.16 2.70 16.68
CA GLN A 115 -11.00 2.36 17.83
C GLN A 115 -12.00 1.24 17.50
N VAL A 116 -12.51 1.19 16.27
CA VAL A 116 -13.32 0.05 15.81
C VAL A 116 -12.49 -1.22 15.75
N TRP A 117 -11.24 -1.13 15.27
CA TRP A 117 -10.32 -2.27 15.27
C TRP A 117 -10.14 -2.78 16.71
N ARG A 118 -9.80 -1.89 17.64
CA ARG A 118 -9.68 -2.19 19.07
C ARG A 118 -10.90 -2.91 19.64
N SER A 119 -12.11 -2.47 19.30
CA SER A 119 -13.35 -3.08 19.81
C SER A 119 -13.60 -4.50 19.29
N ALA A 120 -13.02 -4.88 18.15
CA ALA A 120 -13.12 -6.22 17.59
C ALA A 120 -12.09 -7.19 18.19
N LEU A 121 -10.97 -6.67 18.68
CA LEU A 121 -9.86 -7.43 19.23
C LEU A 121 -10.17 -7.96 20.63
N ALA A 122 -9.63 -9.13 20.96
CA ALA A 122 -9.66 -9.71 22.29
C ALA A 122 -8.75 -8.94 23.27
N GLU A 123 -8.91 -9.21 24.57
CA GLU A 123 -7.94 -8.76 25.56
C GLU A 123 -6.57 -9.41 25.26
N LYS A 124 -5.50 -8.61 25.18
CA LYS A 124 -4.16 -9.03 24.76
C LYS A 124 -4.10 -9.59 23.33
N ALA A 125 -4.94 -9.08 22.43
CA ALA A 125 -4.81 -9.43 21.03
C ALA A 125 -3.45 -9.00 20.47
N GLU A 126 -3.04 -9.70 19.42
CA GLU A 126 -1.79 -9.47 18.73
C GLU A 126 -2.05 -9.05 17.27
N ILE A 127 -1.27 -8.10 16.77
CA ILE A 127 -1.29 -7.73 15.34
C ILE A 127 0.08 -8.04 14.75
N LEU A 128 0.11 -8.81 13.67
CA LEU A 128 1.34 -9.21 12.98
C LEU A 128 1.36 -8.56 11.60
N LEU A 129 2.28 -7.62 11.40
CA LEU A 129 2.40 -6.80 10.20
C LEU A 129 3.53 -7.34 9.30
N TYR A 130 3.13 -8.03 8.24
CA TYR A 130 4.03 -8.53 7.20
C TYR A 130 4.09 -7.51 6.07
N GLY A 131 5.13 -6.70 6.08
CA GLY A 131 5.40 -5.71 5.04
C GLY A 131 6.83 -5.22 5.18
N CYS A 132 7.52 -5.02 4.05
CA CYS A 132 8.94 -4.66 4.07
C CYS A 132 9.18 -3.42 4.94
N GLU A 133 10.12 -3.51 5.87
CA GLU A 133 10.70 -2.39 6.61
C GLU A 133 9.71 -1.56 7.44
N VAL A 134 8.49 -2.03 7.73
CA VAL A 134 7.46 -1.27 8.47
C VAL A 134 7.99 -0.70 9.78
N ALA A 135 8.76 -1.49 10.53
CA ALA A 135 9.38 -1.11 11.79
C ALA A 135 10.84 -0.63 11.67
N GLN A 136 11.32 -0.36 10.45
CA GLN A 136 12.71 0.04 10.24
C GLN A 136 12.99 1.42 10.86
N GLY A 137 14.14 1.53 11.53
CA GLY A 137 14.62 2.79 12.10
C GLY A 137 13.73 3.36 13.21
N LYS A 138 13.99 4.61 13.59
CA LYS A 138 13.24 5.29 14.67
C LYS A 138 11.79 5.58 14.28
N LEU A 139 11.59 5.97 13.01
CA LEU A 139 10.27 6.34 12.48
C LEU A 139 9.36 5.10 12.41
N GLY A 140 9.86 3.98 11.88
CA GLY A 140 9.11 2.72 11.85
C GLY A 140 8.71 2.23 13.23
N LYS A 141 9.63 2.23 14.19
CA LYS A 141 9.32 1.83 15.57
C LYS A 141 8.25 2.73 16.20
N ALA A 142 8.37 4.05 16.05
CA ALA A 142 7.39 5.00 16.56
C ALA A 142 6.00 4.80 15.93
N PHE A 143 5.93 4.47 14.64
CA PHE A 143 4.69 4.11 13.96
C PHE A 143 4.03 2.88 14.61
N VAL A 144 4.79 1.80 14.77
CA VAL A 144 4.28 0.54 15.35
C VAL A 144 3.89 0.74 16.82
N ASP A 145 4.67 1.48 17.61
CA ASP A 145 4.35 1.83 19.00
C ASP A 145 3.03 2.61 19.10
N THR A 146 2.83 3.61 18.22
CA THR A 146 1.61 4.43 18.21
C THR A 146 0.40 3.61 17.79
N LEU A 147 0.55 2.75 16.78
CA LEU A 147 -0.51 1.86 16.34
C LEU A 147 -0.90 0.85 17.44
N SER A 148 0.08 0.31 18.18
CA SER A 148 -0.14 -0.56 19.33
C SER A 148 -0.95 0.15 20.42
N GLN A 149 -0.62 1.40 20.74
CA GLN A 149 -1.39 2.19 21.72
C GLN A 149 -2.84 2.44 21.28
N LEU A 150 -3.06 2.78 20.00
CA LEU A 150 -4.40 3.08 19.46
C LEU A 150 -5.28 1.83 19.39
N THR A 151 -4.71 0.68 18.99
CA THR A 151 -5.44 -0.59 18.86
C THR A 151 -5.55 -1.33 20.19
N GLY A 152 -4.66 -1.06 21.16
CA GLY A 152 -4.58 -1.78 22.43
C GLY A 152 -3.98 -3.20 22.30
N ALA A 153 -3.40 -3.53 21.16
CA ALA A 153 -2.80 -4.82 20.87
C ALA A 153 -1.28 -4.76 20.95
N ASP A 154 -0.67 -5.90 21.28
CA ASP A 154 0.76 -6.09 21.06
C ASP A 154 1.00 -6.26 19.56
N ILE A 155 2.01 -5.57 19.00
CA ILE A 155 2.24 -5.59 17.55
C ILE A 155 3.63 -6.12 17.25
N ALA A 156 3.72 -7.07 16.32
CA ALA A 156 4.94 -7.52 15.68
C ALA A 156 5.01 -6.97 14.24
N ALA A 157 6.18 -6.51 13.79
CA ALA A 157 6.36 -5.98 12.44
C ALA A 157 7.78 -6.20 11.91
N SER A 158 7.91 -6.38 10.59
CA SER A 158 9.23 -6.50 9.94
C SER A 158 10.00 -5.18 9.94
N ALA A 159 11.31 -5.25 10.19
CA ALA A 159 12.24 -4.12 10.14
C ALA A 159 13.21 -4.19 8.93
N ASN A 160 13.13 -5.27 8.15
CA ASN A 160 13.89 -5.54 6.91
C ASN A 160 12.92 -5.99 5.80
N LEU A 161 13.44 -6.57 4.71
CA LEU A 161 12.62 -7.12 3.63
C LEU A 161 11.85 -8.36 4.10
N THR A 162 10.55 -8.40 3.82
CA THR A 162 9.69 -9.55 4.11
C THR A 162 9.47 -10.38 2.85
N GLY A 163 9.60 -11.71 2.93
CA GLY A 163 9.28 -12.65 1.86
C GLY A 163 10.44 -13.59 1.50
N ASN A 164 10.74 -13.69 0.21
CA ASN A 164 11.67 -14.67 -0.34
C ASN A 164 13.14 -14.44 0.08
N ALA A 165 13.76 -15.49 0.63
CA ALA A 165 15.16 -15.48 1.08
C ALA A 165 16.19 -15.27 -0.03
N ALA A 166 15.94 -15.75 -1.25
CA ALA A 166 16.83 -15.52 -2.38
C ALA A 166 16.81 -14.05 -2.86
N LYS A 167 15.75 -13.31 -2.55
CA LYS A 167 15.64 -11.85 -2.75
C LYS A 167 16.06 -11.03 -1.52
N GLY A 168 16.63 -11.69 -0.50
CA GLY A 168 17.13 -11.05 0.72
C GLY A 168 16.07 -10.74 1.78
N GLY A 169 14.84 -11.26 1.63
CA GLY A 169 13.80 -11.15 2.64
C GLY A 169 13.71 -12.37 3.55
N ASP A 170 12.93 -12.26 4.61
CA ASP A 170 12.54 -13.40 5.44
C ASP A 170 11.11 -13.22 5.98
N TRP A 171 10.65 -14.12 6.84
CA TRP A 171 9.31 -14.06 7.43
C TRP A 171 9.36 -13.72 8.93
N VAL A 172 10.47 -13.18 9.39
CA VAL A 172 10.69 -12.75 10.76
C VAL A 172 10.10 -11.34 10.94
N LEU A 173 9.54 -11.11 12.13
CA LEU A 173 9.05 -9.82 12.57
C LEU A 173 9.97 -9.33 13.68
N GLU A 174 10.98 -8.54 13.32
CA GLU A 174 12.11 -8.21 14.21
C GLU A 174 11.75 -7.24 15.33
N PHE A 175 10.65 -6.50 15.18
CA PHE A 175 10.22 -5.53 16.16
C PHE A 175 8.89 -5.94 16.78
N GLN A 176 8.79 -5.78 18.11
CA GLN A 176 7.58 -6.04 18.88
C GLN A 176 7.37 -4.97 19.98
N THR A 177 6.13 -4.55 20.20
CA THR A 177 5.75 -3.57 21.25
C THR A 177 5.41 -4.22 22.59
N GLY A 178 5.19 -5.53 22.60
CA GLY A 178 4.85 -6.36 23.76
C GLY A 178 5.26 -7.82 23.57
N SER A 179 4.49 -8.75 24.13
CA SER A 179 4.77 -10.19 23.97
C SER A 179 3.96 -10.73 22.79
N ILE A 180 4.62 -11.54 21.96
CA ILE A 180 3.99 -12.14 20.77
C ILE A 180 4.03 -13.65 20.94
N GLU A 181 2.86 -14.25 21.16
CA GLU A 181 2.66 -15.68 21.34
C GLU A 181 2.15 -16.37 20.06
N SER A 182 1.57 -15.59 19.13
CA SER A 182 1.06 -16.11 17.86
C SER A 182 2.18 -16.64 16.97
N SER A 183 1.95 -17.82 16.40
CA SER A 183 2.76 -18.34 15.30
C SER A 183 2.49 -17.58 13.99
N LEU A 184 3.41 -17.69 13.02
CA LEU A 184 3.19 -17.20 11.66
C LEU A 184 1.91 -17.78 11.04
N ALA A 185 1.20 -16.97 10.23
CA ALA A 185 -0.06 -17.38 9.60
C ALA A 185 0.11 -18.32 8.40
N LEU A 186 1.31 -18.41 7.83
CA LEU A 186 1.60 -19.22 6.63
C LEU A 186 2.24 -20.56 7.00
N THR A 187 1.93 -21.59 6.21
CA THR A 187 2.65 -22.86 6.23
C THR A 187 4.11 -22.66 5.79
N GLN A 188 5.01 -23.54 6.24
CA GLN A 188 6.40 -23.50 5.78
C GLN A 188 6.50 -23.68 4.25
N ALA A 189 5.72 -24.60 3.69
CA ALA A 189 5.71 -24.85 2.25
C ALA A 189 5.36 -23.58 1.45
N ALA A 190 4.35 -22.82 1.88
CA ALA A 190 3.99 -21.55 1.23
C ALA A 190 5.11 -20.51 1.32
N ARG A 191 5.75 -20.39 2.49
CA ARG A 191 6.90 -19.50 2.68
C ARG A 191 8.08 -19.85 1.78
N ASP A 192 8.28 -21.14 1.51
CA ASP A 192 9.39 -21.62 0.67
C ASP A 192 9.13 -21.41 -0.83
N ILE A 193 7.87 -21.51 -1.27
CA ILE A 193 7.50 -21.36 -2.70
C ILE A 193 7.18 -19.92 -3.10
N TYR A 194 6.83 -19.03 -2.16
CA TYR A 194 6.58 -17.63 -2.47
C TYR A 194 7.84 -16.98 -3.04
N THR A 195 7.79 -16.53 -4.29
CA THR A 195 8.98 -16.07 -5.03
C THR A 195 9.30 -14.60 -4.83
N GLU A 196 8.39 -13.86 -4.20
CA GLU A 196 8.44 -12.41 -4.13
C GLU A 196 8.85 -11.90 -2.74
N ILE A 197 9.15 -10.61 -2.69
CA ILE A 197 9.22 -9.85 -1.44
C ILE A 197 8.04 -8.88 -1.42
N LEU A 198 7.81 -8.17 -0.31
CA LEU A 198 6.69 -7.23 -0.18
C LEU A 198 7.09 -5.72 -0.33
N PRO A 199 7.95 -5.29 -1.29
CA PRO A 199 8.47 -3.92 -1.35
C PRO A 199 7.50 -2.99 -2.07
N LEU A 200 7.59 -1.69 -1.80
CA LEU A 200 6.99 -0.69 -2.69
C LEU A 200 7.97 -0.32 -3.81
N PRO A 201 7.52 -0.08 -5.05
CA PRO A 201 8.38 0.41 -6.13
C PRO A 201 8.98 1.78 -5.81
N ARG A 202 10.21 2.04 -6.24
CA ARG A 202 10.86 3.36 -6.25
C ARG A 202 10.74 3.99 -7.62
N VAL A 203 10.18 5.20 -7.68
CA VAL A 203 9.92 5.93 -8.92
C VAL A 203 10.97 7.02 -9.12
N THR A 204 11.55 7.06 -10.31
CA THR A 204 12.46 8.12 -10.76
C THR A 204 11.97 8.71 -12.07
N VAL A 205 12.43 9.92 -12.39
CA VAL A 205 12.14 10.60 -13.66
C VAL A 205 13.41 11.09 -14.34
N ALA A 206 13.42 11.01 -15.66
CA ALA A 206 14.40 11.65 -16.53
C ALA A 206 13.70 12.38 -17.68
N ALA A 207 14.32 13.46 -18.16
CA ALA A 207 13.90 14.10 -19.41
C ALA A 207 14.32 13.21 -20.58
N GLY A 208 13.39 13.01 -21.52
CA GLY A 208 13.61 12.33 -22.79
C GLY A 208 13.71 13.34 -23.93
N THR A 209 12.84 13.20 -24.92
CA THR A 209 12.79 14.10 -26.08
C THR A 209 12.38 15.51 -25.64
N THR A 210 13.11 16.53 -26.06
CA THR A 210 12.73 17.93 -25.82
C THR A 210 11.54 18.31 -26.73
N PRO A 211 10.47 18.91 -26.19
CA PRO A 211 9.33 19.37 -26.99
C PRO A 211 9.71 20.49 -27.96
N ALA A 212 9.06 20.54 -29.12
CA ALA A 212 9.10 21.68 -30.04
C ALA A 212 7.70 21.89 -30.66
N GLU A 213 7.23 23.14 -30.69
CA GLU A 213 5.90 23.56 -31.20
C GLU A 213 5.52 22.92 -32.54
N ILE A 214 6.50 22.74 -33.42
CA ILE A 214 6.30 22.09 -34.71
C ILE A 214 6.91 20.69 -34.70
N GLY A 215 6.05 19.71 -34.49
CA GLY A 215 6.29 18.33 -34.89
C GLY A 215 7.08 17.47 -33.90
N THR A 216 7.40 17.97 -32.70
CA THR A 216 8.10 17.17 -31.68
C THR A 216 7.36 17.18 -30.35
N THR A 217 6.75 16.05 -30.01
CA THR A 217 6.23 15.79 -28.66
C THR A 217 7.39 15.55 -27.70
N GLY A 218 7.41 16.29 -26.60
CA GLY A 218 8.37 16.09 -25.52
C GLY A 218 8.02 14.87 -24.68
N THR A 219 8.99 14.26 -24.02
CA THR A 219 8.76 13.07 -23.19
C THR A 219 9.50 13.12 -21.87
N PHE A 220 8.83 12.76 -20.78
CA PHE A 220 9.49 12.36 -19.55
C PHE A 220 9.47 10.84 -19.45
N THR A 221 10.61 10.24 -19.15
CA THR A 221 10.74 8.79 -18.91
C THR A 221 10.72 8.53 -17.42
N ILE A 222 9.77 7.70 -16.99
CA ILE A 222 9.57 7.33 -15.60
C ILE A 222 10.05 5.89 -15.46
N THR A 223 10.90 5.64 -14.47
CA THR A 223 11.49 4.31 -14.22
C THR A 223 11.16 3.85 -12.81
N LEU A 224 10.74 2.59 -12.69
CA LEU A 224 10.53 1.87 -11.44
C LEU A 224 11.59 0.79 -11.29
N ASP A 225 12.06 0.55 -10.06
CA ASP A 225 13.00 -0.53 -9.74
C ASP A 225 12.34 -1.89 -9.51
N SER A 226 11.01 -1.92 -9.38
CA SER A 226 10.18 -3.11 -9.43
C SER A 226 8.96 -2.86 -10.34
N PRO A 227 8.31 -3.90 -10.88
CA PRO A 227 7.10 -3.73 -11.68
C PRO A 227 6.02 -2.95 -10.92
N ALA A 228 5.24 -2.12 -11.62
CA ALA A 228 4.03 -1.53 -11.05
C ALA A 228 3.07 -2.65 -10.61
N PRO A 229 2.41 -2.52 -9.43
CA PRO A 229 1.57 -3.57 -8.87
C PRO A 229 0.35 -3.88 -9.75
N VAL A 230 -0.31 -5.00 -9.44
CA VAL A 230 -1.58 -5.37 -10.07
C VAL A 230 -2.57 -4.21 -9.96
N GLY A 231 -3.16 -3.84 -11.09
CA GLY A 231 -4.07 -2.69 -11.19
C GLY A 231 -3.40 -1.34 -11.48
N GLY A 232 -2.07 -1.27 -11.51
CA GLY A 232 -1.29 -0.10 -11.89
C GLY A 232 -0.89 0.81 -10.73
N LEU A 233 -0.05 1.81 -11.04
CA LEU A 233 0.52 2.73 -10.05
C LEU A 233 0.17 4.18 -10.39
N THR A 234 -0.59 4.85 -9.53
CA THR A 234 -0.80 6.29 -9.62
C THR A 234 0.42 7.03 -9.08
N VAL A 235 1.10 7.78 -9.95
CA VAL A 235 2.24 8.61 -9.60
C VAL A 235 1.83 10.07 -9.64
N ASN A 236 2.08 10.78 -8.54
CA ASN A 236 1.81 12.22 -8.43
C ASN A 236 3.02 13.03 -8.91
N PHE A 237 2.76 14.19 -9.51
CA PHE A 237 3.79 15.13 -9.92
C PHE A 237 3.30 16.57 -9.84
N THR A 238 4.26 17.50 -9.81
CA THR A 238 4.05 18.95 -9.90
C THR A 238 4.79 19.47 -11.11
N PRO A 239 4.10 19.99 -12.14
CA PRO A 239 4.74 20.73 -13.21
C PRO A 239 5.15 22.12 -12.74
N SER A 240 6.29 22.62 -13.21
CA SER A 240 6.77 23.98 -13.00
C SER A 240 7.66 24.44 -14.16
N GLY A 241 8.14 25.69 -14.11
CA GLY A 241 8.88 26.32 -15.19
C GLY A 241 8.21 27.62 -15.60
N THR A 242 8.54 28.09 -16.80
CA THR A 242 7.92 29.31 -17.38
C THR A 242 6.76 28.97 -18.30
N ALA A 243 6.79 27.80 -18.94
CA ALA A 243 5.67 27.29 -19.72
C ALA A 243 4.54 26.80 -18.80
N THR A 244 3.31 26.98 -19.26
CA THR A 244 2.06 26.81 -18.53
C THR A 244 1.09 25.89 -19.28
N ASN A 245 0.35 25.07 -18.53
CA ASN A 245 -0.72 24.23 -19.08
C ASN A 245 -2.07 24.92 -18.80
N PRO A 246 -2.94 25.13 -19.82
CA PRO A 246 -2.88 24.57 -21.17
C PRO A 246 -2.37 25.53 -22.25
N ALA A 247 -1.76 26.68 -21.90
CA ALA A 247 -1.37 27.68 -22.90
C ALA A 247 -0.28 27.15 -23.84
N ASP A 248 0.79 26.58 -23.27
CA ASP A 248 2.02 26.25 -24.00
C ASP A 248 2.12 24.74 -24.28
N TYR A 249 1.50 23.92 -23.43
CA TYR A 249 1.49 22.46 -23.60
C TYR A 249 0.30 21.77 -22.91
N SER A 250 0.08 20.52 -23.29
CA SER A 250 -0.79 19.58 -22.60
C SER A 250 -0.05 18.28 -22.30
N PHE A 251 -0.52 17.55 -21.28
CA PHE A 251 -0.04 16.20 -21.01
C PHE A 251 -0.90 15.16 -21.73
N SER A 252 -0.27 14.11 -22.24
CA SER A 252 -0.98 12.93 -22.75
C SER A 252 -0.26 11.64 -22.37
N ALA A 253 -0.99 10.52 -22.43
CA ALA A 253 -0.41 9.21 -22.17
C ALA A 253 0.58 8.85 -23.28
N GLY A 254 1.81 8.51 -22.90
CA GLY A 254 2.74 7.79 -23.76
C GLY A 254 2.74 6.30 -23.44
N SER A 255 3.89 5.65 -23.63
CA SER A 255 4.03 4.21 -23.38
C SER A 255 3.74 3.86 -21.92
N ASN A 256 2.96 2.78 -21.70
CA ASN A 256 2.63 2.23 -20.38
C ASN A 256 1.93 3.19 -19.40
N ILE A 257 1.32 4.28 -19.89
CA ILE A 257 0.44 5.13 -19.08
C ILE A 257 -1.01 4.88 -19.50
N THR A 258 -1.89 4.59 -18.55
CA THR A 258 -3.32 4.31 -18.82
C THR A 258 -4.23 5.52 -18.63
N SER A 259 -3.83 6.47 -17.78
CA SER A 259 -4.53 7.75 -17.61
C SER A 259 -3.58 8.86 -17.17
N VAL A 260 -3.92 10.10 -17.50
CA VAL A 260 -3.15 11.32 -17.20
C VAL A 260 -4.09 12.42 -16.74
N SER A 261 -3.69 13.16 -15.72
CA SER A 261 -4.29 14.39 -15.24
C SER A 261 -3.25 15.52 -15.21
N ALA A 262 -3.63 16.69 -14.69
CA ALA A 262 -2.69 17.82 -14.55
C ALA A 262 -1.58 17.58 -13.51
N THR A 263 -1.79 16.66 -12.55
CA THR A 263 -0.88 16.44 -11.40
C THR A 263 -0.63 14.97 -11.09
N SER A 264 -1.13 14.05 -11.92
CA SER A 264 -0.88 12.61 -11.76
C SER A 264 -1.02 11.85 -13.07
N PHE A 265 -0.45 10.66 -13.12
CA PHE A 265 -0.68 9.68 -14.18
C PHE A 265 -0.68 8.27 -13.58
N VAL A 266 -1.25 7.31 -14.31
CA VAL A 266 -1.30 5.91 -13.89
C VAL A 266 -0.41 5.07 -14.80
N ILE A 267 0.62 4.47 -14.22
CA ILE A 267 1.47 3.47 -14.89
C ILE A 267 0.72 2.14 -14.94
N ALA A 268 0.71 1.50 -16.10
CA ALA A 268 0.10 0.20 -16.31
C ALA A 268 0.74 -0.89 -15.42
N ALA A 269 -0.07 -1.82 -14.92
CA ALA A 269 0.40 -2.96 -14.14
C ALA A 269 1.51 -3.73 -14.87
N GLY A 270 2.52 -4.19 -14.12
CA GLY A 270 3.67 -4.93 -14.64
C GLY A 270 4.72 -4.08 -15.35
N ALA A 271 4.45 -2.80 -15.64
CA ALA A 271 5.44 -1.94 -16.29
C ALA A 271 6.52 -1.47 -15.30
N THR A 272 7.78 -1.52 -15.74
CA THR A 272 8.94 -0.94 -15.03
C THR A 272 9.38 0.40 -15.62
N THR A 273 8.86 0.75 -16.80
CA THR A 273 9.13 2.02 -17.47
C THR A 273 7.83 2.59 -18.06
N ALA A 274 7.65 3.89 -17.98
CA ALA A 274 6.52 4.60 -18.59
C ALA A 274 6.97 5.93 -19.21
N THR A 275 6.19 6.44 -20.16
CA THR A 275 6.48 7.72 -20.82
C THR A 275 5.30 8.67 -20.67
N LEU A 276 5.54 9.82 -20.03
CA LEU A 276 4.59 10.93 -20.00
C LEU A 276 4.90 11.86 -21.16
N ASN A 277 3.93 12.07 -22.05
CA ASN A 277 4.09 12.95 -23.19
C ASN A 277 3.74 14.39 -22.78
N VAL A 278 4.54 15.32 -23.28
CA VAL A 278 4.33 16.76 -23.22
C VAL A 278 4.09 17.22 -24.65
N VAL A 279 2.83 17.51 -24.99
CA VAL A 279 2.41 17.90 -26.33
C VAL A 279 2.37 19.42 -26.39
N PRO A 280 3.29 20.07 -27.13
CA PRO A 280 3.26 21.51 -27.31
C PRO A 280 1.96 21.95 -27.99
N VAL A 281 1.46 23.12 -27.60
CA VAL A 281 0.38 23.78 -28.33
C VAL A 281 0.99 24.49 -29.54
N ASN A 282 0.37 24.31 -30.70
CA ASN A 282 0.72 25.07 -31.90
C ASN A 282 -0.41 26.08 -32.17
N ASP A 283 -0.21 27.32 -31.74
CA ASP A 283 -1.18 28.40 -31.87
C ASP A 283 -0.73 29.49 -32.88
N GLY A 284 0.44 29.33 -33.49
CA GLY A 284 1.00 30.25 -34.48
C GLY A 284 1.64 31.51 -33.88
N ILE A 285 1.82 31.57 -32.56
CA ILE A 285 2.60 32.59 -31.87
C ILE A 285 4.05 32.07 -31.76
N VAL A 286 5.03 32.97 -31.91
CA VAL A 286 6.43 32.63 -31.62
C VAL A 286 6.64 32.84 -30.13
N ASP A 287 6.82 31.75 -29.40
CA ASP A 287 7.06 31.83 -27.97
C ASP A 287 8.53 32.13 -27.64
N PRO A 288 8.79 32.85 -26.54
CA PRO A 288 10.13 32.97 -26.02
C PRO A 288 10.68 31.60 -25.61
N ALA A 289 11.99 31.53 -25.39
CA ALA A 289 12.62 30.35 -24.81
C ALA A 289 12.03 30.03 -23.42
N GLU A 290 11.17 29.02 -23.33
CA GLU A 290 10.54 28.60 -22.09
C GLU A 290 11.13 27.32 -21.50
N THR A 291 10.87 27.11 -20.20
CA THR A 291 11.32 25.93 -19.45
C THR A 291 10.14 25.13 -18.96
N MET A 292 10.31 23.80 -18.99
CA MET A 292 9.38 22.84 -18.42
C MET A 292 10.11 21.86 -17.51
N ILE A 293 9.66 21.81 -16.25
CA ILE A 293 10.20 20.99 -15.18
C ILE A 293 9.08 20.08 -14.66
N LEU A 294 9.36 18.79 -14.55
CA LEU A 294 8.51 17.81 -13.89
C LEU A 294 9.15 17.40 -12.56
N SER A 295 8.44 17.61 -11.45
CA SER A 295 8.87 17.09 -10.15
C SER A 295 7.90 16.03 -9.65
N LEU A 296 8.36 14.80 -9.48
CA LEU A 296 7.60 13.73 -8.83
C LEU A 296 7.31 14.13 -7.39
N ALA A 297 6.07 13.93 -6.97
CA ALA A 297 5.60 14.20 -5.62
C ALA A 297 5.47 12.90 -4.84
N ALA A 298 5.42 12.98 -3.51
CA ALA A 298 5.09 11.83 -2.69
C ALA A 298 3.65 11.34 -2.97
N GLY A 299 3.44 10.04 -2.81
CA GLY A 299 2.15 9.41 -3.02
C GLY A 299 2.06 8.05 -2.32
N ASN A 300 0.94 7.38 -2.52
CA ASN A 300 0.69 6.05 -1.98
C ASN A 300 1.22 5.01 -2.97
N GLY A 301 1.66 3.86 -2.45
CA GLY A 301 2.08 2.73 -3.30
C GLY A 301 3.47 2.84 -3.90
N TYR A 302 4.27 3.87 -3.56
CA TYR A 302 5.65 4.00 -4.04
C TYR A 302 6.57 4.82 -3.12
N PHE A 303 7.86 4.71 -3.38
CA PHE A 303 8.90 5.62 -2.91
C PHE A 303 9.37 6.54 -4.01
N LEU A 304 9.83 7.72 -3.63
CA LEU A 304 10.67 8.52 -4.50
C LEU A 304 12.08 7.93 -4.55
N GLY A 305 12.63 7.80 -5.76
CA GLY A 305 14.00 7.37 -6.00
C GLY A 305 15.01 8.52 -5.89
N SER A 306 16.21 8.31 -6.43
CA SER A 306 17.32 9.28 -6.35
C SER A 306 17.12 10.52 -7.21
N THR A 307 16.39 10.41 -8.32
CA THR A 307 16.11 11.53 -9.25
C THR A 307 14.61 11.72 -9.37
N VAL A 308 14.11 12.79 -8.77
CA VAL A 308 12.67 13.10 -8.67
C VAL A 308 12.27 14.34 -9.45
N THR A 309 13.24 15.09 -9.98
CA THR A 309 13.00 16.28 -10.80
C THR A 309 13.74 16.14 -12.11
N ALA A 310 13.04 16.41 -13.21
CA ALA A 310 13.62 16.44 -14.55
C ALA A 310 13.21 17.73 -15.27
N GLN A 311 14.14 18.29 -16.03
CA GLN A 311 13.91 19.46 -16.87
C GLN A 311 14.38 19.12 -18.28
N PHE A 312 13.64 19.55 -19.30
CA PHE A 312 14.12 19.45 -20.67
C PHE A 312 15.38 20.30 -20.89
N ALA A 313 16.18 19.94 -21.89
CA ALA A 313 17.28 20.80 -22.31
C ALA A 313 16.75 22.19 -22.65
N ALA A 314 17.51 23.24 -22.28
CA ALA A 314 17.12 24.60 -22.63
C ALA A 314 16.91 24.70 -24.15
N PRO A 315 15.84 25.39 -24.60
CA PRO A 315 15.64 25.60 -26.03
C PRO A 315 16.88 26.31 -26.59
N SER A 316 17.38 25.85 -27.73
CA SER A 316 18.44 26.57 -28.44
C SER A 316 17.92 27.96 -28.75
N SER A 317 18.57 29.01 -28.24
CA SER A 317 18.15 30.38 -28.52
C SER A 317 17.98 30.57 -30.03
N PRO A 318 16.92 31.23 -30.51
CA PRO A 318 16.92 31.72 -31.88
C PRO A 318 18.16 32.60 -32.03
N VAL A 319 19.02 32.27 -32.99
CA VAL A 319 20.16 33.11 -33.33
C VAL A 319 19.59 34.49 -33.66
N PRO A 320 19.95 35.58 -32.94
CA PRO A 320 19.44 36.90 -33.25
C PRO A 320 19.87 37.25 -34.67
N VAL A 321 18.93 37.24 -35.62
CA VAL A 321 19.14 37.97 -36.87
C VAL A 321 19.07 39.44 -36.47
N GLY A 322 20.20 40.14 -36.58
CA GLY A 322 20.36 41.51 -36.09
C GLY A 322 19.30 42.47 -36.63
N LEU A 323 19.21 43.64 -35.99
CA LEU A 323 18.27 44.70 -36.35
C LEU A 323 18.43 45.05 -37.84
N ASN A 324 17.41 44.70 -38.63
CA ASN A 324 17.25 44.88 -40.08
C ASN A 324 17.71 43.71 -40.99
N PRO A 325 17.06 42.53 -40.93
CA PRO A 325 17.19 41.54 -41.98
C PRO A 325 16.21 41.86 -43.13
N ASP A 326 16.73 42.18 -44.32
CA ASP A 326 16.09 41.64 -45.52
C ASP A 326 16.22 40.12 -45.38
N SER A 327 15.08 39.43 -45.27
CA SER A 327 15.03 37.98 -45.04
C SER A 327 16.07 37.22 -45.87
N VAL A 328 17.03 36.57 -45.21
CA VAL A 328 17.82 35.50 -45.82
C VAL A 328 17.48 34.23 -45.06
N ALA A 329 16.60 33.44 -45.65
CA ALA A 329 16.46 32.04 -45.30
C ALA A 329 17.78 31.33 -45.61
N ILE A 330 18.34 30.60 -44.64
CA ILE A 330 19.16 29.44 -44.96
C ILE A 330 18.17 28.31 -45.20
N GLY A 331 18.00 28.02 -46.49
CA GLY A 331 16.90 27.26 -47.08
C GLY A 331 16.58 27.90 -48.44
N ASP A 332 17.52 27.80 -49.37
CA ASP A 332 17.41 28.32 -50.74
C ASP A 332 16.11 27.86 -51.42
N PHE A 333 15.22 28.82 -51.72
CA PHE A 333 14.02 28.67 -52.55
C PHE A 333 14.22 29.28 -53.95
N LYS A 334 15.32 28.96 -54.65
CA LYS A 334 15.37 29.07 -56.11
C LYS A 334 14.43 28.02 -56.72
N ARG A 335 13.16 28.38 -56.96
CA ARG A 335 12.37 27.77 -58.05
C ARG A 335 13.15 27.97 -59.35
N ARG A 336 13.54 26.88 -60.01
CA ARG A 336 13.90 26.88 -61.43
C ARG A 336 12.64 26.60 -62.24
N TRP A 337 12.36 27.56 -63.13
CA TRP A 337 11.32 27.68 -64.15
C TRP A 337 9.91 27.92 -63.63
#